data_AF-A0A1E5BCQ3-F1
#
_entry.id   AF-A0A1E5BCQ3-F1
#
_cell.length_a   1.000
_cell.length_b   1.000
_cell.length_c   1.000
_cell.angle_alpha   90.00
_cell.angle_beta   90.00
_cell.angle_gamma   90.00
#
_symmetry.space_group_name_H-M   'P 1'
#
loop_
_entity.id
_entity.type
_entity.pdbx_description
1 polymer ?
#
loop_
_entity_poly.entity_id
_entity_poly.type
_entity_poly.pdbx_seq_one_letter_code
_entity_poly.pdbx_strand_id
1 'polypeptide(L)'
;MFVFRANLIKSQRNVLILKWLLSLLLLPSLCFGDPIADLTPRAESNDASAQFQLANLYANSTSETDLEQALYWYQQAASNNHTQAHFSLATYYLKGIGTEQNLTQAIFWLTKLSTTGNVDAQLALATIYEQTTDQVENLDMAEIWYLLAQPNSELAVEGYSRVLEAKFNQRKAQQVSSLDQLDIAFEPQQTDVNHTSDQMPTINHQTNPTYVLIILIIVAASLITFLYKRRRRVKSDHATKAENDQKRRLIESNQAQALIIKQQKKQIETIYRHVKKLQQASPKNANDQKLYTACAMFGFTSTKLPDQKTIKVRYKQLSKLYHPDLSGTDDEMKRLNNALKIILAHIK
;
A
#
# COMPACT_ATOMS: atom_id res chain seq x y z
N MET A 1 -29.74 -34.94 -83.09
CA MET A 1 -30.44 -34.06 -82.11
C MET A 1 -29.96 -34.22 -80.66
N PHE A 2 -29.52 -35.41 -80.21
CA PHE A 2 -29.11 -35.66 -78.82
C PHE A 2 -27.77 -35.02 -78.40
N VAL A 3 -26.77 -34.95 -79.28
CA VAL A 3 -25.44 -34.40 -78.97
C VAL A 3 -25.47 -32.88 -78.70
N PHE A 4 -26.31 -32.14 -79.43
CA PHE A 4 -26.49 -30.70 -79.23
C PHE A 4 -27.13 -30.36 -77.87
N ARG A 5 -28.07 -31.18 -77.40
CA ARG A 5 -28.76 -30.98 -76.13
C ARG A 5 -27.83 -31.22 -74.92
N ALA A 6 -26.90 -32.18 -75.03
CA ALA A 6 -25.91 -32.45 -73.99
C ALA A 6 -24.87 -31.33 -73.83
N ASN A 7 -24.42 -30.73 -74.94
CA ASN A 7 -23.48 -29.60 -74.90
C ASN A 7 -24.13 -28.32 -74.34
N LEU A 8 -25.42 -28.08 -74.62
CA LEU A 8 -26.15 -26.94 -74.07
C LEU A 8 -26.29 -27.02 -72.54
N ILE A 9 -26.59 -28.21 -72.01
CA ILE A 9 -26.71 -28.45 -70.55
C ILE A 9 -25.36 -28.27 -69.86
N LYS A 10 -24.26 -28.73 -70.48
CA LYS A 10 -22.89 -28.56 -69.94
C LYS A 10 -22.46 -27.10 -69.92
N SER A 11 -22.80 -26.33 -70.95
CA SER A 11 -22.56 -24.88 -71.01
C SER A 11 -23.33 -24.11 -69.94
N GLN A 12 -24.63 -24.40 -69.77
CA GLN A 12 -25.46 -23.76 -68.73
C GLN A 12 -24.98 -24.08 -67.32
N ARG A 13 -24.54 -25.33 -67.09
CA ARG A 13 -23.97 -25.73 -65.79
C ARG A 13 -22.65 -25.00 -65.50
N ASN A 14 -21.81 -24.81 -66.51
CA ASN A 14 -20.57 -24.05 -66.36
C ASN A 14 -20.82 -22.56 -66.11
N VAL A 15 -21.85 -21.96 -66.73
CA VAL A 15 -22.25 -20.56 -66.45
C VAL A 15 -22.84 -20.40 -65.06
N LEU A 16 -23.63 -21.38 -64.59
CA LEU A 16 -24.13 -21.41 -63.21
C LEU A 16 -22.97 -21.56 -62.22
N ILE A 17 -22.03 -22.48 -62.45
CA ILE A 17 -20.84 -22.67 -61.61
C ILE A 17 -19.98 -21.40 -61.60
N LEU A 18 -19.81 -20.74 -62.75
CA LEU A 18 -19.06 -19.49 -62.86
C LEU A 18 -19.77 -18.34 -62.14
N LYS A 19 -21.11 -18.26 -62.20
CA LYS A 19 -21.91 -17.28 -61.44
C LYS A 19 -21.85 -17.55 -59.93
N TRP A 20 -21.91 -18.82 -59.51
CA TRP A 20 -21.71 -19.22 -58.11
C TRP A 20 -20.29 -18.87 -57.63
N LEU A 21 -19.25 -19.14 -58.43
CA LEU A 21 -17.88 -18.74 -58.14
C LEU A 21 -17.70 -17.22 -58.10
N LEU A 22 -18.30 -16.48 -59.04
CA LEU A 22 -18.27 -15.01 -59.04
C LEU A 22 -19.00 -14.43 -57.81
N SER A 23 -20.11 -15.03 -57.40
CA SER A 23 -20.85 -14.63 -56.20
C SER A 23 -20.08 -14.92 -54.90
N LEU A 24 -19.27 -15.99 -54.90
CA LEU A 24 -18.37 -16.33 -53.80
C LEU A 24 -17.18 -15.36 -53.72
N LEU A 25 -16.74 -14.83 -54.87
CA LEU A 25 -15.65 -13.86 -54.99
C LEU A 25 -16.11 -12.42 -54.69
N LEU A 26 -17.43 -12.17 -54.74
CA LEU A 26 -18.12 -10.93 -54.36
C LEU A 26 -18.70 -10.97 -52.94
N LEU A 27 -18.45 -12.03 -52.16
CA LEU A 27 -18.61 -11.94 -50.72
C LEU A 27 -17.71 -10.78 -50.28
N PRO A 28 -18.25 -9.67 -49.75
CA PRO A 28 -17.39 -8.65 -49.18
C PRO A 28 -16.53 -9.38 -48.18
N SER A 29 -15.21 -9.25 -48.33
CA SER A 29 -14.25 -9.66 -47.33
C SER A 29 -14.88 -9.37 -45.99
N LEU A 30 -15.09 -10.40 -45.16
CA LEU A 30 -15.52 -10.20 -43.79
C LEU A 30 -14.43 -9.33 -43.15
N CYS A 31 -14.60 -8.01 -43.23
CA CYS A 31 -13.92 -7.07 -42.35
C CYS A 31 -14.48 -7.42 -40.99
N PHE A 32 -13.88 -8.41 -40.33
CA PHE A 32 -13.79 -8.37 -38.89
C PHE A 32 -13.04 -7.06 -38.62
N GLY A 33 -13.78 -5.97 -38.42
CA GLY A 33 -13.18 -4.70 -38.01
C GLY A 33 -12.33 -4.95 -36.78
N ASP A 34 -11.25 -4.18 -36.62
CA ASP A 34 -10.39 -4.31 -35.45
C ASP A 34 -11.29 -4.21 -34.19
N PRO A 35 -11.43 -5.28 -33.39
CA PRO A 35 -12.41 -5.32 -32.29
C PRO A 35 -12.09 -4.25 -31.24
N ILE A 36 -10.82 -3.86 -31.13
CA ILE A 36 -10.36 -2.73 -30.35
C ILE A 36 -10.98 -1.42 -30.87
N ALA A 37 -10.97 -1.18 -32.19
CA ALA A 37 -11.47 0.07 -32.78
C ALA A 37 -13.01 0.23 -32.72
N ASP A 38 -13.77 -0.87 -32.67
CA ASP A 38 -15.24 -0.80 -32.44
C ASP A 38 -15.57 -0.60 -30.95
N LEU A 39 -14.77 -1.19 -30.05
CA LEU A 39 -15.01 -1.10 -28.61
C LEU A 39 -14.52 0.20 -27.99
N THR A 40 -13.46 0.83 -28.50
CA THR A 40 -12.91 2.09 -27.97
C THR A 40 -13.95 3.21 -27.83
N PRO A 41 -14.78 3.57 -28.84
CA PRO A 41 -15.75 4.66 -28.69
C PRO A 41 -16.83 4.33 -27.66
N ARG A 42 -17.20 3.05 -27.48
CA ARG A 42 -18.17 2.62 -26.47
C ARG A 42 -17.54 2.62 -25.08
N ALA A 43 -16.29 2.20 -24.98
CA ALA A 43 -15.55 2.24 -23.73
C ALA A 43 -15.33 3.68 -23.24
N GLU A 44 -15.07 4.62 -24.16
CA GLU A 44 -14.97 6.06 -23.90
C GLU A 44 -16.31 6.69 -23.50
N SER A 45 -17.44 6.13 -23.94
CA SER A 45 -18.79 6.58 -23.53
C SER A 45 -19.28 5.97 -22.21
N ASN A 46 -18.36 5.43 -21.38
CA ASN A 46 -18.63 4.79 -20.08
C ASN A 46 -19.47 3.50 -20.15
N ASP A 47 -19.48 2.80 -21.28
CA ASP A 47 -20.05 1.45 -21.33
C ASP A 47 -19.13 0.46 -20.59
N ALA A 48 -19.55 0.05 -19.40
CA ALA A 48 -18.80 -0.85 -18.53
C ALA A 48 -18.52 -2.22 -19.17
N SER A 49 -19.44 -2.73 -20.00
CA SER A 49 -19.26 -4.00 -20.71
C SER A 49 -18.25 -3.85 -21.86
N ALA A 50 -18.29 -2.74 -22.60
CA ALA A 50 -17.28 -2.46 -23.62
C ALA A 50 -15.89 -2.25 -23.01
N GLN A 51 -15.80 -1.53 -21.89
CA GLN A 51 -14.55 -1.35 -21.13
C GLN A 51 -13.98 -2.71 -20.68
N PHE A 52 -14.82 -3.60 -20.14
CA PHE A 52 -14.39 -4.94 -19.73
C PHE A 52 -13.94 -5.81 -20.93
N GLN A 53 -14.65 -5.75 -22.05
CA GLN A 53 -14.26 -6.47 -23.26
C GLN A 53 -12.93 -5.95 -23.83
N LEU A 54 -12.76 -4.63 -23.87
CA LEU A 54 -11.52 -4.00 -24.30
C LEU A 54 -10.35 -4.39 -23.39
N ALA A 55 -10.58 -4.42 -22.06
CA ALA A 55 -9.59 -4.92 -21.11
C ALA A 55 -9.20 -6.38 -21.38
N ASN A 56 -10.16 -7.26 -21.68
CA ASN A 56 -9.87 -8.65 -22.04
C ASN A 56 -9.05 -8.77 -23.34
N LEU A 57 -9.26 -7.89 -24.32
CA LEU A 57 -8.47 -7.89 -25.55
C LEU A 57 -7.01 -7.55 -25.26
N TYR A 58 -6.76 -6.51 -24.47
CA TYR A 58 -5.42 -6.14 -24.02
C TYR A 58 -4.80 -7.20 -23.10
N ALA A 59 -5.60 -7.84 -22.25
CA ALA A 59 -5.18 -8.90 -21.33
C ALA A 59 -4.63 -10.16 -22.02
N ASN A 60 -5.04 -10.41 -23.27
CA ASN A 60 -4.60 -11.56 -24.06
C ASN A 60 -3.22 -11.35 -24.71
N SER A 61 -2.69 -10.14 -24.65
CA SER A 61 -1.36 -9.83 -25.13
C SER A 61 -0.28 -10.33 -24.16
N THR A 62 0.96 -10.39 -24.63
CA THR A 62 2.14 -10.66 -23.81
C THR A 62 2.97 -9.41 -23.53
N SER A 63 2.54 -8.25 -24.04
CA SER A 63 3.28 -6.99 -23.86
C SER A 63 2.92 -6.36 -22.52
N GLU A 64 3.93 -5.91 -21.78
CA GLU A 64 3.73 -5.21 -20.50
C GLU A 64 2.87 -3.96 -20.69
N THR A 65 3.09 -3.21 -21.77
CA THR A 65 2.31 -2.02 -22.12
C THR A 65 0.83 -2.31 -22.30
N ASP A 66 0.51 -3.45 -22.90
CA ASP A 66 -0.87 -3.85 -23.15
C ASP A 66 -1.51 -4.40 -21.87
N LEU A 67 -0.75 -5.09 -21.02
CA LEU A 67 -1.23 -5.51 -19.70
C LEU A 67 -1.52 -4.31 -18.79
N GLU A 68 -0.72 -3.23 -18.86
CA GLU A 68 -1.02 -1.95 -18.20
C GLU A 68 -2.32 -1.33 -18.73
N GLN A 69 -2.54 -1.36 -20.06
CA GLN A 69 -3.80 -0.93 -20.67
C GLN A 69 -4.98 -1.79 -20.22
N ALA A 70 -4.82 -3.10 -20.11
CA ALA A 70 -5.84 -4.00 -19.59
C ALA A 70 -6.23 -3.61 -18.16
N LEU A 71 -5.23 -3.35 -17.30
CA LEU A 71 -5.44 -2.92 -15.92
C LEU A 71 -6.21 -1.59 -15.87
N TYR A 72 -5.82 -0.61 -16.69
CA TYR A 72 -6.55 0.66 -16.82
C TYR A 72 -8.03 0.45 -17.19
N TRP A 73 -8.31 -0.33 -18.24
CA TRP A 73 -9.68 -0.55 -18.68
C TRP A 73 -10.51 -1.37 -17.68
N TYR A 74 -9.90 -2.31 -16.97
CA TYR A 74 -10.57 -2.97 -15.85
C TYR A 74 -10.92 -1.99 -14.72
N GLN A 75 -10.04 -1.03 -14.39
CA GLN A 75 -10.33 0.01 -13.39
C GLN A 75 -11.53 0.88 -13.78
N GLN A 76 -11.63 1.26 -15.06
CA GLN A 76 -12.78 2.02 -15.56
C GLN A 76 -14.07 1.19 -15.47
N ALA A 77 -14.04 -0.06 -15.95
CA ALA A 77 -15.18 -0.96 -15.90
C ALA A 77 -15.65 -1.21 -14.45
N ALA A 78 -14.71 -1.45 -13.52
CA ALA A 78 -15.01 -1.63 -12.10
C ALA A 78 -15.57 -0.35 -11.46
N SER A 79 -15.06 0.82 -11.85
CA SER A 79 -15.60 2.10 -11.38
C SER A 79 -17.04 2.33 -11.85
N ASN A 80 -17.40 1.79 -13.01
CA ASN A 80 -18.77 1.73 -13.53
C ASN A 80 -19.56 0.49 -13.05
N ASN A 81 -19.17 -0.10 -11.91
CA ASN A 81 -19.84 -1.22 -11.23
C ASN A 81 -19.85 -2.55 -12.02
N HIS A 82 -18.93 -2.78 -12.95
CA HIS A 82 -18.81 -4.07 -13.62
C HIS A 82 -18.24 -5.13 -12.67
N THR A 83 -19.06 -6.11 -12.28
CA THR A 83 -18.71 -7.13 -11.29
C THR A 83 -17.46 -7.92 -11.66
N GLN A 84 -17.38 -8.44 -12.88
CA GLN A 84 -16.21 -9.24 -13.30
C GLN A 84 -14.92 -8.42 -13.38
N ALA A 85 -15.02 -7.10 -13.61
CA ALA A 85 -13.85 -6.24 -13.68
C ALA A 85 -13.18 -6.10 -12.31
N HIS A 86 -13.96 -6.05 -11.23
CA HIS A 86 -13.42 -6.03 -9.86
C HIS A 86 -12.61 -7.30 -9.56
N PHE A 87 -13.11 -8.48 -9.94
CA PHE A 87 -12.39 -9.74 -9.76
C PHE A 87 -11.12 -9.82 -10.62
N SER A 88 -11.19 -9.34 -11.87
CA SER A 88 -10.01 -9.24 -12.75
C SER A 88 -8.94 -8.33 -12.14
N LEU A 89 -9.31 -7.14 -11.64
CA LEU A 89 -8.37 -6.24 -10.96
C LEU A 89 -7.73 -6.87 -9.74
N ALA A 90 -8.53 -7.49 -8.88
CA ALA A 90 -8.02 -8.15 -7.70
C ALA A 90 -7.01 -9.24 -8.07
N THR A 91 -7.30 -10.02 -9.11
CA THR A 91 -6.39 -11.04 -9.63
C THR A 91 -5.10 -10.43 -10.20
N TYR A 92 -5.21 -9.32 -10.95
CA TYR A 92 -4.06 -8.63 -11.53
C TYR A 92 -3.12 -8.10 -10.44
N TYR A 93 -3.66 -7.47 -9.40
CA TYR A 93 -2.87 -6.99 -8.28
C TYR A 93 -2.28 -8.11 -7.41
N LEU A 94 -3.00 -9.22 -7.20
CA LEU A 94 -2.46 -10.37 -6.46
C LEU A 94 -1.29 -11.03 -7.21
N LYS A 95 -1.37 -11.08 -8.54
CA LYS A 95 -0.35 -11.75 -9.37
C LYS A 95 0.76 -10.81 -9.83
N GLY A 96 0.55 -9.49 -9.83
CA GLY A 96 1.46 -8.50 -10.39
C GLY A 96 1.47 -8.55 -11.93
N ILE A 97 0.29 -8.60 -12.54
CA ILE A 97 0.15 -8.62 -14.00
C ILE A 97 -0.05 -7.17 -14.48
N GLY A 98 0.88 -6.66 -15.31
CA GLY A 98 0.84 -5.27 -15.78
C GLY A 98 1.04 -4.24 -14.66
N THR A 99 1.52 -4.67 -13.49
CA THR A 99 1.83 -3.84 -12.32
C THR A 99 2.59 -4.67 -11.28
N GLU A 100 3.10 -4.04 -10.22
CA GLU A 100 3.69 -4.76 -9.09
C GLU A 100 2.62 -5.47 -8.25
N GLN A 101 2.99 -6.58 -7.60
CA GLN A 101 2.10 -7.28 -6.68
C GLN A 101 1.67 -6.34 -5.54
N ASN A 102 0.35 -6.21 -5.34
CA ASN A 102 -0.21 -5.31 -4.35
C ASN A 102 -1.48 -5.90 -3.70
N LEU A 103 -1.27 -6.60 -2.60
CA LEU A 103 -2.34 -7.22 -1.81
C LEU A 103 -3.39 -6.20 -1.36
N THR A 104 -2.95 -5.02 -0.91
CA THR A 104 -3.85 -3.96 -0.41
C THR A 104 -4.80 -3.45 -1.50
N GLN A 105 -4.30 -3.28 -2.73
CA GLN A 105 -5.15 -2.89 -3.87
C GLN A 105 -6.14 -3.99 -4.24
N ALA A 106 -5.73 -5.26 -4.22
CA ALA A 106 -6.65 -6.36 -4.47
C ALA A 106 -7.79 -6.41 -3.43
N ILE A 107 -7.44 -6.26 -2.15
CA ILE A 107 -8.42 -6.19 -1.06
C ILE A 107 -9.34 -4.97 -1.23
N PHE A 108 -8.81 -3.82 -1.63
CA PHE A 108 -9.62 -2.61 -1.87
C PHE A 108 -10.73 -2.87 -2.91
N TRP A 109 -10.38 -3.40 -4.09
CA TRP A 109 -11.37 -3.62 -5.15
C TRP A 109 -12.41 -4.68 -4.77
N LEU A 110 -12.03 -5.76 -4.09
CA LEU A 110 -12.99 -6.74 -3.61
C LEU A 110 -13.86 -6.21 -2.47
N THR A 111 -13.31 -5.37 -1.59
CA THR A 111 -14.07 -4.71 -0.52
C THR A 111 -15.09 -3.73 -1.08
N LYS A 112 -14.69 -2.98 -2.11
CA LYS A 112 -15.61 -2.11 -2.84
C LYS A 112 -16.78 -2.92 -3.41
N LEU A 113 -16.52 -4.05 -4.07
CA LEU A 113 -17.58 -4.89 -4.61
C LEU A 113 -18.41 -5.55 -3.50
N SER A 114 -17.80 -5.98 -2.39
CA SER A 114 -18.50 -6.66 -1.29
C SER A 114 -19.49 -5.75 -0.57
N THR A 115 -19.23 -4.44 -0.51
CA THR A 115 -20.17 -3.46 0.07
C THR A 115 -21.46 -3.30 -0.74
N THR A 116 -21.47 -3.72 -2.01
CA THR A 116 -22.69 -3.78 -2.84
C THR A 116 -23.56 -5.01 -2.54
N GLY A 117 -23.13 -5.90 -1.63
CA GLY A 117 -23.83 -7.14 -1.28
C GLY A 117 -23.41 -8.35 -2.12
N ASN A 118 -22.34 -8.24 -2.92
CA ASN A 118 -21.83 -9.36 -3.70
C ASN A 118 -21.17 -10.42 -2.80
N VAL A 119 -21.78 -11.61 -2.72
CA VAL A 119 -21.32 -12.71 -1.86
C VAL A 119 -20.00 -13.31 -2.35
N ASP A 120 -19.80 -13.41 -3.67
CA ASP A 120 -18.57 -13.97 -4.24
C ASP A 120 -17.36 -13.10 -3.88
N ALA A 121 -17.52 -11.78 -3.81
CA ALA A 121 -16.47 -10.85 -3.40
C ALA A 121 -16.15 -11.00 -1.91
N GLN A 122 -17.16 -11.24 -1.07
CA GLN A 122 -16.97 -11.54 0.36
C GLN A 122 -16.21 -12.85 0.56
N LEU A 123 -16.57 -13.89 -0.20
CA LEU A 123 -15.87 -15.17 -0.17
C LEU A 123 -14.43 -15.03 -0.68
N ALA A 124 -14.21 -14.28 -1.76
CA ALA A 124 -12.86 -14.02 -2.26
C ALA A 124 -11.99 -13.30 -1.22
N LEU A 125 -12.52 -12.27 -0.52
CA LEU A 125 -11.83 -11.63 0.59
C LEU A 125 -11.50 -12.60 1.73
N ALA A 126 -12.45 -13.46 2.11
CA ALA A 126 -12.22 -14.47 3.14
C ALA A 126 -11.10 -15.42 2.73
N THR A 127 -11.07 -15.89 1.48
CA THR A 127 -9.99 -16.75 0.97
C THR A 127 -8.64 -16.05 0.97
N ILE A 128 -8.61 -14.75 0.64
CA ILE A 128 -7.37 -13.96 0.72
C ILE A 128 -6.87 -13.93 2.15
N TYR A 129 -7.71 -13.58 3.13
CA TYR A 129 -7.30 -13.55 4.55
C TYR A 129 -6.92 -14.91 5.13
N GLU A 130 -7.49 -16.00 4.62
CA GLU A 130 -7.12 -17.36 5.03
C GLU A 130 -5.76 -17.78 4.47
N GLN A 131 -5.45 -17.38 3.23
CA GLN A 131 -4.26 -17.83 2.51
C GLN A 131 -3.05 -16.89 2.69
N THR A 132 -3.25 -15.63 3.05
CA THR A 132 -2.15 -14.68 3.22
C THR A 132 -1.36 -14.98 4.48
N THR A 133 -0.11 -15.40 4.28
CA THR A 133 0.89 -15.51 5.35
C THR A 133 1.40 -14.14 5.79
N ASP A 134 1.36 -13.17 4.88
CA ASP A 134 1.79 -11.79 5.12
C ASP A 134 0.75 -11.05 5.98
N GLN A 135 1.23 -10.39 7.05
CA GLN A 135 0.37 -9.63 7.93
C GLN A 135 -0.13 -8.38 7.22
N VAL A 136 -1.40 -8.38 6.79
CA VAL A 136 -2.08 -7.16 6.34
C VAL A 136 -2.10 -6.17 7.50
N GLU A 137 -1.53 -4.97 7.31
CA GLU A 137 -1.52 -3.98 8.37
C GLU A 137 -2.94 -3.51 8.68
N ASN A 138 -3.31 -3.48 9.97
CA ASN A 138 -4.63 -3.02 10.41
C ASN A 138 -4.94 -1.59 9.94
N LEU A 139 -3.92 -0.75 9.80
CA LEU A 139 -4.07 0.63 9.30
C LEU A 139 -4.42 0.67 7.81
N ASP A 140 -3.91 -0.26 6.99
CA ASP A 140 -4.29 -0.37 5.58
C ASP A 140 -5.76 -0.75 5.43
N MET A 141 -6.23 -1.67 6.28
CA MET A 141 -7.64 -2.04 6.30
C MET A 141 -8.52 -0.87 6.74
N ALA A 142 -8.12 -0.14 7.77
CA ALA A 142 -8.85 1.05 8.22
C ALA A 142 -8.90 2.12 7.12
N GLU A 143 -7.81 2.31 6.39
CA GLU A 143 -7.75 3.23 5.25
C GLU A 143 -8.79 2.88 4.18
N ILE A 144 -8.85 1.61 3.76
CA ILE A 144 -9.82 1.11 2.77
C ILE A 144 -11.25 1.39 3.21
N TRP A 145 -11.60 1.03 4.45
CA TRP A 145 -12.97 1.21 4.95
C TRP A 145 -13.36 2.69 5.05
N TYR A 146 -12.47 3.55 5.54
CA TYR A 146 -12.75 4.98 5.58
C TYR A 146 -12.88 5.56 4.17
N LEU A 147 -12.01 5.19 3.24
CA LEU A 147 -12.07 5.63 1.83
C LEU A 147 -13.41 5.26 1.17
N LEU A 148 -13.91 4.05 1.40
CA LEU A 148 -15.22 3.62 0.87
C LEU A 148 -16.40 4.37 1.52
N ALA A 149 -16.25 4.79 2.77
CA ALA A 149 -17.29 5.50 3.52
C ALA A 149 -17.28 7.03 3.32
N GLN A 150 -16.19 7.61 2.79
CA GLN A 150 -16.03 9.06 2.59
C GLN A 150 -17.20 9.74 1.87
N PRO A 151 -17.75 9.20 0.76
CA PRO A 151 -18.86 9.86 0.07
C PRO A 151 -20.13 9.99 0.91
N ASN A 152 -20.26 9.17 1.96
CA ASN A 152 -21.48 9.02 2.74
C ASN A 152 -21.38 9.62 4.17
N SER A 153 -20.18 9.97 4.64
CA SER A 153 -19.98 10.39 6.04
C SER A 153 -18.75 11.28 6.22
N GLU A 154 -18.95 12.45 6.82
CA GLU A 154 -17.86 13.37 7.21
C GLU A 154 -16.94 12.75 8.27
N LEU A 155 -17.49 11.92 9.18
CA LEU A 155 -16.71 11.18 10.16
C LEU A 155 -15.71 10.22 9.50
N ALA A 156 -16.02 9.72 8.30
CA ALA A 156 -15.10 8.89 7.55
C ALA A 156 -13.93 9.68 6.96
N VAL A 157 -14.14 10.95 6.60
CA VAL A 157 -13.07 11.87 6.15
C VAL A 157 -12.09 12.13 7.30
N GLU A 158 -12.59 12.46 8.49
CA GLU A 158 -11.76 12.64 9.68
C GLU A 158 -11.02 11.35 10.08
N GLY A 159 -11.71 10.21 10.01
CA GLY A 159 -11.12 8.90 10.24
C GLY A 159 -9.98 8.60 9.28
N TYR A 160 -10.18 8.86 7.98
CA TYR A 160 -9.16 8.72 6.94
C TYR A 160 -7.93 9.58 7.23
N SER A 161 -8.12 10.87 7.55
CA SER A 161 -7.02 11.78 7.90
C SER A 161 -6.20 11.28 9.10
N ARG A 162 -6.86 10.76 10.14
CA ARG A 162 -6.17 10.18 11.31
C ARG A 162 -5.37 8.93 10.96
N VAL A 163 -5.89 8.07 10.08
CA VAL A 163 -5.17 6.88 9.62
C VAL A 163 -3.94 7.28 8.80
N LEU A 164 -4.06 8.25 7.90
CA LEU A 164 -2.92 8.76 7.14
C LEU A 164 -1.84 9.36 8.05
N GLU A 165 -2.24 10.13 9.07
CA GLU A 165 -1.31 10.67 10.07
C GLU A 165 -0.62 9.54 10.84
N ALA A 166 -1.35 8.52 11.27
CA ALA A 166 -0.78 7.36 11.96
C ALA A 166 0.23 6.60 11.08
N LYS A 167 -0.10 6.34 9.81
CA LYS A 167 0.80 5.70 8.84
C LYS A 167 2.05 6.54 8.56
N PHE A 168 1.92 7.87 8.54
CA PHE A 168 3.06 8.77 8.41
C PHE A 168 3.97 8.70 9.65
N ASN A 169 3.37 8.75 10.83
CA ASN A 169 4.09 8.68 12.10
C ASN A 169 4.79 7.31 12.30
N GLN A 170 4.16 6.22 11.88
CA GLN A 170 4.77 4.88 11.88
C GLN A 170 5.99 4.81 10.97
N ARG A 171 5.90 5.31 9.73
CA ARG A 171 7.05 5.38 8.81
C ARG A 171 8.17 6.26 9.35
N LYS A 172 7.83 7.41 9.94
CA LYS A 172 8.78 8.28 10.64
C LYS A 172 9.50 7.54 11.78
N ALA A 173 8.75 6.81 12.61
CA ALA A 173 9.31 6.04 13.71
C ALA A 173 10.21 4.90 13.22
N GLN A 174 9.81 4.19 12.16
CA GLN A 174 10.63 3.15 11.52
C GLN A 174 11.96 3.74 11.01
N GLN A 175 11.92 4.89 10.32
CA GLN A 175 13.13 5.57 9.85
C GLN A 175 14.04 5.97 11.02
N VAL A 176 13.49 6.57 12.08
CA VAL A 176 14.28 6.94 13.27
C VAL A 176 14.87 5.70 13.95
N SER A 177 14.08 4.63 14.12
CA SER A 177 14.58 3.38 14.70
C SER A 177 15.65 2.70 13.84
N SER A 178 15.56 2.78 12.52
CA SER A 178 16.58 2.22 11.62
C SER A 178 17.90 2.99 11.71
N LEU A 179 17.85 4.29 12.04
CA LEU A 179 19.04 5.09 12.34
C LEU A 179 19.62 4.73 13.72
N ASP A 180 18.77 4.60 14.74
CA ASP A 180 19.20 4.21 16.09
C ASP A 180 19.77 2.78 16.15
N GLN A 181 19.28 1.86 15.31
CA GLN A 181 19.82 0.49 15.20
C GLN A 181 21.23 0.44 14.61
N LEU A 182 21.63 1.43 13.80
CA LEU A 182 23.02 1.56 13.32
C LEU A 182 23.96 2.02 14.44
N ASP A 183 23.46 2.76 15.43
CA ASP A 183 24.21 3.22 16.60
C ASP A 183 24.30 2.15 17.70
N ILE A 184 23.29 1.29 17.84
CA ILE A 184 23.26 0.18 18.82
C ILE A 184 24.18 -1.00 18.41
N ALA A 185 24.54 -1.12 17.14
CA ALA A 185 25.47 -2.15 16.64
C ALA A 185 26.92 -2.02 17.18
N PHE A 186 27.20 -1.04 18.06
CA PHE A 186 28.53 -0.71 18.58
C PHE A 186 28.72 -0.91 20.09
N GLU A 187 27.80 -1.54 20.82
CA GLU A 187 27.98 -1.78 22.27
C GLU A 187 27.92 -3.27 22.68
N PRO A 188 28.86 -3.77 23.52
CA PRO A 188 28.90 -5.15 23.97
C PRO A 188 27.97 -5.43 25.18
N GLN A 189 27.31 -6.59 25.17
CA GLN A 189 26.42 -7.08 26.22
C GLN A 189 27.15 -7.75 27.39
N GLN A 190 26.54 -7.71 28.58
CA GLN A 190 26.79 -8.67 29.68
C GLN A 190 25.46 -9.21 30.25
N THR A 191 25.48 -10.52 30.51
CA THR A 191 24.44 -11.40 31.06
C THR A 191 24.54 -11.56 32.59
N ASP A 192 23.46 -12.05 33.23
CA ASP A 192 23.42 -13.13 34.26
C ASP A 192 22.12 -13.03 35.11
N VAL A 193 21.63 -14.01 35.90
CA VAL A 193 21.14 -15.40 35.71
C VAL A 193 20.50 -15.83 37.07
N ASN A 194 19.26 -16.37 37.08
CA ASN A 194 18.64 -17.35 38.05
C ASN A 194 18.46 -17.01 39.58
N HIS A 195 17.63 -17.65 40.45
CA HIS A 195 16.85 -18.92 40.50
C HIS A 195 15.88 -19.04 41.74
N THR A 196 14.77 -19.80 41.59
CA THR A 196 14.04 -20.78 42.47
C THR A 196 13.25 -20.51 43.79
N SER A 197 12.30 -21.43 44.00
CA SER A 197 11.10 -21.63 44.86
C SER A 197 11.32 -22.37 46.21
N ASP A 198 10.29 -22.47 47.09
CA ASP A 198 9.99 -23.70 47.88
C ASP A 198 8.63 -23.75 48.66
N GLN A 199 8.27 -24.95 49.16
CA GLN A 199 6.93 -25.54 49.43
C GLN A 199 6.42 -25.66 50.93
N MET A 200 5.23 -26.30 51.07
CA MET A 200 4.25 -26.61 52.17
C MET A 200 4.72 -27.45 53.39
N PRO A 201 3.91 -27.70 54.49
CA PRO A 201 3.09 -28.95 54.62
C PRO A 201 1.85 -28.92 55.61
N THR A 202 1.19 -30.10 55.78
CA THR A 202 -0.10 -30.42 56.47
C THR A 202 0.05 -31.43 57.64
N ILE A 203 -0.97 -31.59 58.52
CA ILE A 203 -1.11 -32.72 59.51
C ILE A 203 -2.59 -33.20 59.63
N ASN A 204 -2.74 -34.53 59.79
CA ASN A 204 -3.96 -35.36 59.90
C ASN A 204 -4.61 -35.42 61.30
N HIS A 205 -5.89 -35.83 61.39
CA HIS A 205 -6.41 -36.80 62.40
C HIS A 205 -7.84 -37.33 62.07
N GLN A 206 -8.24 -38.43 62.73
CA GLN A 206 -9.19 -39.49 62.31
C GLN A 206 -10.37 -39.65 63.30
N THR A 207 -11.65 -39.75 62.87
CA THR A 207 -12.81 -40.18 63.73
C THR A 207 -14.00 -40.83 62.95
N ASN A 208 -14.85 -41.59 63.68
CA ASN A 208 -15.86 -42.61 63.31
C ASN A 208 -17.12 -42.19 62.48
N PRO A 209 -17.80 -43.12 61.73
CA PRO A 209 -18.29 -42.81 60.38
C PRO A 209 -19.78 -42.41 60.18
N THR A 210 -20.63 -42.24 61.19
CA THR A 210 -22.07 -41.93 60.95
C THR A 210 -22.46 -40.48 61.22
N TYR A 211 -22.09 -39.91 62.37
CA TYR A 211 -22.21 -38.46 62.61
C TYR A 211 -21.22 -37.65 61.78
N VAL A 212 -20.05 -38.26 61.44
CA VAL A 212 -19.07 -37.67 60.54
C VAL A 212 -19.65 -37.45 59.15
N LEU A 213 -20.59 -38.27 58.68
CA LEU A 213 -21.15 -38.11 57.33
C LEU A 213 -22.10 -36.91 57.24
N ILE A 214 -22.93 -36.68 58.27
CA ILE A 214 -23.82 -35.51 58.35
C ILE A 214 -23.01 -34.23 58.60
N ILE A 215 -22.04 -34.28 59.52
CA ILE A 215 -21.12 -33.16 59.77
C ILE A 215 -20.25 -32.90 58.53
N LEU A 216 -19.80 -33.92 57.79
CA LEU A 216 -19.10 -33.77 56.52
C LEU A 216 -19.97 -33.09 55.48
N ILE A 217 -21.26 -33.39 55.40
CA ILE A 217 -22.16 -32.74 54.43
C ILE A 217 -22.33 -31.26 54.79
N ILE A 218 -22.51 -30.91 56.07
CA ILE A 218 -22.66 -29.51 56.52
C ILE A 218 -21.34 -28.74 56.38
N VAL A 219 -20.22 -29.36 56.75
CA VAL A 219 -18.88 -28.79 56.59
C VAL A 219 -18.53 -28.69 55.11
N ALA A 220 -18.88 -29.67 54.27
CA ALA A 220 -18.69 -29.60 52.82
C ALA A 220 -19.57 -28.50 52.21
N ALA A 221 -20.84 -28.37 52.60
CA ALA A 221 -21.71 -27.30 52.11
C ALA A 221 -21.19 -25.92 52.51
N SER A 222 -20.79 -25.74 53.77
CA SER A 222 -20.18 -24.48 54.25
C SER A 222 -18.82 -24.21 53.60
N LEU A 223 -17.99 -25.22 53.39
CA LEU A 223 -16.72 -25.14 52.66
C LEU A 223 -16.96 -24.79 51.18
N ILE A 224 -17.93 -25.41 50.52
CA ILE A 224 -18.31 -25.11 49.13
C ILE A 224 -18.79 -23.66 49.04
N THR A 225 -19.62 -23.21 49.98
CA THR A 225 -20.12 -21.82 50.01
C THR A 225 -18.97 -20.83 50.30
N PHE A 226 -18.05 -21.18 51.20
CA PHE A 226 -16.85 -20.41 51.51
C PHE A 226 -15.88 -20.35 50.32
N LEU A 227 -15.64 -21.46 49.63
CA LEU A 227 -14.81 -21.54 48.43
C LEU A 227 -15.45 -20.79 47.26
N TYR A 228 -16.77 -20.86 47.11
CA TYR A 228 -17.50 -20.07 46.12
C TYR A 228 -17.37 -18.56 46.42
N LYS A 229 -17.57 -18.15 47.68
CA LYS A 229 -17.42 -16.75 48.11
C LYS A 229 -15.97 -16.25 48.00
N ARG A 230 -14.99 -17.10 48.34
CA ARG A 230 -13.55 -16.81 48.21
C ARG A 230 -13.13 -16.70 46.75
N ARG A 231 -13.57 -17.62 45.87
CA ARG A 231 -13.36 -17.51 44.42
C ARG A 231 -14.00 -16.25 43.86
N ARG A 232 -15.19 -15.88 44.31
CA ARG A 232 -15.87 -14.66 43.86
C ARG A 232 -15.12 -13.38 44.29
N ARG A 233 -14.62 -13.31 45.53
CA ARG A 233 -13.76 -12.19 46.00
C ARG A 233 -12.43 -12.14 45.25
N VAL A 234 -11.74 -13.26 45.12
CA VAL A 234 -10.47 -13.34 44.36
C VAL A 234 -10.70 -12.90 42.90
N LYS A 235 -11.83 -13.26 42.28
CA LYS A 235 -12.18 -12.79 40.93
C LYS A 235 -12.48 -11.28 40.89
N SER A 236 -13.17 -10.71 41.88
CA SER A 236 -13.40 -9.26 41.93
C SER A 236 -12.14 -8.46 42.22
N ASP A 237 -11.28 -8.98 43.10
CA ASP A 237 -10.02 -8.34 43.48
C ASP A 237 -9.01 -8.43 42.33
N HIS A 238 -8.97 -9.53 41.59
CA HIS A 238 -8.20 -9.62 40.35
C HIS A 238 -8.74 -8.73 39.24
N ALA A 239 -10.05 -8.60 39.08
CA ALA A 239 -10.65 -7.71 38.08
C ALA A 239 -10.34 -6.24 38.37
N THR A 240 -10.51 -5.80 39.63
CA THR A 240 -10.20 -4.42 40.06
C THR A 240 -8.70 -4.13 40.03
N LYS A 241 -7.85 -5.09 40.41
CA LYS A 241 -6.39 -4.95 40.31
C LYS A 241 -5.93 -4.88 38.84
N ALA A 242 -6.46 -5.72 37.96
CA ALA A 242 -6.14 -5.70 36.54
C ALA A 242 -6.54 -4.36 35.88
N GLU A 243 -7.72 -3.83 36.21
CA GLU A 243 -8.18 -2.53 35.71
C GLU A 243 -7.28 -1.38 36.21
N ASN A 244 -6.87 -1.40 37.48
CA ASN A 244 -5.98 -0.39 38.06
C ASN A 244 -4.56 -0.48 37.50
N ASP A 245 -4.04 -1.68 37.28
CA ASP A 245 -2.73 -1.91 36.67
C ASP A 245 -2.73 -1.44 35.20
N GLN A 246 -3.83 -1.67 34.47
CA GLN A 246 -4.01 -1.15 33.11
C GLN A 246 -4.04 0.38 33.08
N LYS A 247 -4.77 1.02 34.02
CA LYS A 247 -4.79 2.50 34.14
C LYS A 247 -3.40 3.06 34.47
N ARG A 248 -2.63 2.40 35.34
CA ARG A 248 -1.26 2.81 35.67
C ARG A 248 -0.32 2.73 34.47
N ARG A 249 -0.35 1.62 33.74
CA ARG A 249 0.44 1.45 32.50
C ARG A 249 0.11 2.51 31.45
N LEU A 250 -1.18 2.86 31.32
CA LEU A 250 -1.61 3.91 30.40
C LEU A 250 -1.07 5.28 30.82
N ILE A 251 -1.11 5.62 32.11
CA ILE A 251 -0.56 6.88 32.64
C ILE A 251 0.95 6.94 32.44
N GLU A 252 1.67 5.85 32.74
CA GLU A 252 3.12 5.75 32.54
C GLU A 252 3.50 5.88 31.06
N SER A 253 2.74 5.25 30.16
CA SER A 253 2.92 5.39 28.71
C SER A 253 2.71 6.83 28.23
N ASN A 254 1.63 7.49 28.68
CA ASN A 254 1.35 8.89 28.35
C ASN A 254 2.43 9.84 28.87
N GLN A 255 2.96 9.59 30.07
CA GLN A 255 4.05 10.36 30.65
C GLN A 255 5.36 10.16 29.87
N ALA A 256 5.68 8.93 29.49
CA ALA A 256 6.84 8.63 28.64
C ALA A 256 6.75 9.34 27.28
N GLN A 257 5.58 9.31 26.64
CA GLN A 257 5.34 10.03 25.38
C GLN A 257 5.53 11.55 25.54
N ALA A 258 5.06 12.15 26.65
CA ALA A 258 5.24 13.57 26.90
C ALA A 258 6.72 13.97 27.05
N LEU A 259 7.56 13.11 27.65
CA LEU A 259 9.01 13.33 27.76
C LEU A 259 9.71 13.28 26.42
N ILE A 260 9.34 12.32 25.56
CA ILE A 260 9.87 12.20 24.19
C ILE A 260 9.50 13.44 23.37
N ILE A 261 8.24 13.87 23.41
CA ILE A 261 7.77 15.08 22.71
C ILE A 261 8.53 16.32 23.21
N LYS A 262 8.81 16.41 24.51
CA LYS A 262 9.59 17.52 25.09
C LYS A 262 11.03 17.53 24.58
N GLN A 263 11.68 16.35 24.47
CA GLN A 263 13.02 16.23 23.91
C GLN A 263 13.05 16.61 22.42
N GLN A 264 12.09 16.12 21.64
CA GLN A 264 11.96 16.46 20.21
C GLN A 264 11.74 17.96 19.99
N LYS A 265 10.88 18.61 20.78
CA LYS A 265 10.69 20.07 20.71
C LYS A 265 11.99 20.82 20.98
N LYS A 266 12.80 20.37 21.94
CA LYS A 266 14.11 20.97 22.23
C LYS A 266 15.07 20.81 21.05
N GLN A 267 15.09 19.65 20.39
CA GLN A 267 15.91 19.39 19.20
C GLN A 267 15.49 20.28 18.02
N ILE A 268 14.20 20.41 17.75
CA ILE A 268 13.65 21.29 16.70
C ILE A 268 14.02 22.74 16.96
N GLU A 269 13.92 23.20 18.21
CA GLU A 269 14.30 24.55 18.61
C GLU A 269 15.79 24.84 18.34
N THR A 270 16.68 23.87 18.63
CA THR A 270 18.10 23.98 18.27
C THR A 270 18.32 24.03 16.76
N ILE A 271 17.65 23.16 16.00
CA ILE A 271 17.74 23.16 14.53
C ILE A 271 17.24 24.49 13.97
N TYR A 272 16.10 24.98 14.45
CA TYR A 272 15.54 26.27 14.06
C TYR A 272 16.52 27.41 14.32
N ARG A 273 17.21 27.42 15.47
CA ARG A 273 18.26 28.40 15.77
C ARG A 273 19.46 28.28 14.83
N HIS A 274 19.87 27.06 14.49
CA HIS A 274 20.96 26.83 13.53
C HIS A 274 20.56 27.28 12.12
N VAL A 275 19.37 26.93 11.65
CA VAL A 275 18.82 27.37 10.36
C VAL A 275 18.67 28.89 10.33
N LYS A 276 18.18 29.51 11.40
CA LYS A 276 18.08 30.97 11.52
C LYS A 276 19.46 31.64 11.48
N LYS A 277 20.47 31.06 12.14
CA LYS A 277 21.87 31.53 12.03
C LYS A 277 22.42 31.37 10.61
N LEU A 278 22.12 30.27 9.92
CA LEU A 278 22.50 30.04 8.52
C LEU A 278 21.79 31.02 7.57
N GLN A 279 20.51 31.33 7.82
CA GLN A 279 19.75 32.34 7.08
C GLN A 279 20.29 33.75 7.34
N GLN A 280 20.71 34.07 8.57
CA GLN A 280 21.35 35.34 8.92
C GLN A 280 22.79 35.46 8.38
N ALA A 281 23.46 34.32 8.11
CA ALA A 281 24.75 34.24 7.42
C ALA A 281 24.63 34.23 5.89
N SER A 282 23.41 34.39 5.34
CA SER A 282 23.20 34.53 3.90
C SER A 282 23.78 35.86 3.39
N PRO A 283 24.50 35.88 2.25
CA PRO A 283 25.15 37.08 1.75
C PRO A 283 24.10 38.13 1.34
N LYS A 284 24.30 39.38 1.79
CA LYS A 284 23.33 40.50 1.69
C LYS A 284 23.07 41.03 0.27
N ASN A 285 23.68 40.44 -0.77
CA ASN A 285 23.57 40.90 -2.16
C ASN A 285 22.95 39.82 -3.08
N ALA A 286 22.03 40.24 -3.95
CA ALA A 286 21.27 39.35 -4.83
C ALA A 286 22.13 38.53 -5.82
N ASN A 287 23.32 39.00 -6.18
CA ASN A 287 24.25 38.27 -7.05
C ASN A 287 25.00 37.16 -6.28
N ASP A 288 25.37 37.42 -5.03
CA ASP A 288 26.04 36.44 -4.16
C ASP A 288 25.06 35.32 -3.77
N GLN A 289 23.77 35.64 -3.62
CA GLN A 289 22.72 34.65 -3.39
C GLN A 289 22.55 33.72 -4.59
N LYS A 290 22.59 34.26 -5.82
CA LYS A 290 22.54 33.45 -7.05
C LYS A 290 23.76 32.53 -7.18
N LEU A 291 24.95 33.03 -6.85
CA LEU A 291 26.17 32.21 -6.82
C LEU A 291 26.10 31.14 -5.74
N TYR A 292 25.64 31.48 -4.54
CA TYR A 292 25.49 30.53 -3.44
C TYR A 292 24.53 29.39 -3.78
N THR A 293 23.35 29.70 -4.34
CA THR A 293 22.39 28.69 -4.78
C THR A 293 22.95 27.84 -5.93
N ALA A 294 23.67 28.45 -6.87
CA ALA A 294 24.32 27.71 -7.95
C ALA A 294 25.41 26.76 -7.41
N CYS A 295 26.28 27.22 -6.52
CA CYS A 295 27.31 26.41 -5.89
C CYS A 295 26.72 25.25 -5.08
N ALA A 296 25.66 25.50 -4.30
CA ALA A 296 24.97 24.47 -3.55
C ALA A 296 24.39 23.37 -4.45
N MET A 297 23.86 23.73 -5.62
CA MET A 297 23.34 22.75 -6.61
C MET A 297 24.40 21.78 -7.12
N PHE A 298 25.67 22.21 -7.13
CA PHE A 298 26.81 21.37 -7.53
C PHE A 298 27.52 20.70 -6.34
N GLY A 299 27.13 21.03 -5.10
CA GLY A 299 27.77 20.58 -3.87
C GLY A 299 29.06 21.34 -3.53
N PHE A 300 29.22 22.55 -4.06
CA PHE A 300 30.39 23.41 -3.80
C PHE A 300 30.06 24.50 -2.79
N THR A 301 31.11 25.04 -2.17
CA THR A 301 31.01 26.21 -1.30
C THR A 301 31.40 27.46 -2.08
N SER A 302 30.73 28.59 -1.84
CA SER A 302 31.03 29.87 -2.52
C SER A 302 32.41 30.45 -2.15
N THR A 303 33.06 29.91 -1.10
CA THR A 303 34.36 30.38 -0.61
C THR A 303 35.55 29.69 -1.27
N LYS A 304 35.37 28.50 -1.87
CA LYS A 304 36.40 27.76 -2.61
C LYS A 304 35.79 27.03 -3.80
N LEU A 305 35.92 27.63 -4.99
CA LEU A 305 35.46 27.03 -6.24
C LEU A 305 36.55 26.13 -6.85
N PRO A 306 36.19 24.91 -7.31
CA PRO A 306 37.13 24.01 -7.97
C PRO A 306 37.41 24.43 -9.43
N ASP A 307 38.45 23.84 -10.02
CA ASP A 307 38.86 24.15 -11.39
C ASP A 307 37.73 23.94 -12.42
N GLN A 308 37.78 24.73 -13.50
CA GLN A 308 36.80 24.68 -14.58
C GLN A 308 36.63 23.25 -15.16
N LYS A 309 37.71 22.46 -15.23
CA LYS A 309 37.68 21.06 -15.69
C LYS A 309 36.81 20.20 -14.77
N THR A 310 37.01 20.31 -13.45
CA THR A 310 36.27 19.56 -12.43
C THR A 310 34.78 19.91 -12.44
N ILE A 311 34.45 21.19 -12.64
CA ILE A 311 33.05 21.66 -12.73
C ILE A 311 32.35 21.08 -13.96
N LYS A 312 33.02 21.06 -15.12
CA LYS A 312 32.47 20.46 -16.34
C LYS A 312 32.25 18.94 -16.21
N VAL A 313 33.15 18.24 -15.53
CA VAL A 313 32.98 16.82 -15.22
C VAL A 313 31.78 16.61 -14.30
N ARG A 314 31.65 17.40 -13.23
CA ARG A 314 30.51 17.33 -12.30
C ARG A 314 29.19 17.65 -12.98
N TYR A 315 29.17 18.64 -13.87
CA TYR A 315 28.01 18.95 -14.70
C TYR A 315 27.58 17.75 -15.55
N LYS A 316 28.52 17.06 -16.21
CA LYS A 316 28.20 15.87 -17.03
C LYS A 316 27.62 14.71 -16.20
N GLN A 317 28.01 14.61 -14.92
CA GLN A 317 27.42 13.63 -14.00
C GLN A 317 25.98 14.02 -13.64
N LEU A 318 25.76 15.28 -13.26
CA LEU A 318 24.44 15.79 -12.89
C LEU A 318 23.48 15.82 -14.08
N SER A 319 23.95 16.15 -15.28
CA SER A 319 23.13 16.19 -16.49
C SER A 319 22.59 14.83 -16.90
N LYS A 320 23.25 13.74 -16.52
CA LYS A 320 22.74 12.37 -16.73
C LYS A 320 21.61 12.02 -15.75
N LEU A 321 21.68 12.59 -14.54
CA LEU A 321 20.69 12.36 -13.49
C LEU A 321 19.41 13.17 -13.72
N TYR A 322 19.56 14.43 -14.12
CA TYR A 322 18.42 15.32 -14.37
C TYR A 322 17.88 15.22 -15.80
N HIS A 323 18.40 14.33 -16.65
CA HIS A 323 17.91 14.19 -18.01
C HIS A 323 16.45 13.66 -18.01
N PRO A 324 15.56 14.20 -18.86
CA PRO A 324 14.17 13.76 -18.96
C PRO A 324 14.01 12.25 -19.18
N ASP A 325 14.92 11.68 -19.99
CA ASP A 325 14.89 10.26 -20.37
C ASP A 325 15.16 9.28 -19.21
N LEU A 326 15.69 9.72 -18.05
CA LEU A 326 16.08 8.84 -16.95
C LEU A 326 15.37 9.08 -15.61
N SER A 327 14.68 10.22 -15.42
CA SER A 327 13.79 10.55 -14.27
C SER A 327 13.71 12.06 -13.95
N GLY A 328 14.45 12.92 -14.66
CA GLY A 328 14.43 14.37 -14.41
C GLY A 328 13.33 15.13 -15.16
N THR A 329 13.09 16.37 -14.77
CA THR A 329 12.17 17.29 -15.49
C THR A 329 12.94 18.31 -16.33
N ASP A 330 12.35 18.78 -17.44
CA ASP A 330 12.94 19.83 -18.29
C ASP A 330 13.31 21.09 -17.50
N ASP A 331 12.52 21.41 -16.48
CA ASP A 331 12.75 22.54 -15.57
C ASP A 331 14.01 22.35 -14.70
N GLU A 332 14.32 21.13 -14.26
CA GLU A 332 15.52 20.82 -13.49
C GLU A 332 16.78 20.94 -14.34
N MET A 333 16.72 20.46 -15.59
CA MET A 333 17.81 20.65 -16.56
C MET A 333 18.06 22.13 -16.85
N LYS A 334 17.00 22.91 -17.02
CA LYS A 334 17.12 24.36 -17.24
C LYS A 334 17.75 25.07 -16.04
N ARG A 335 17.42 24.66 -14.81
CA ARG A 335 18.03 25.16 -13.57
C ARG A 335 19.52 24.80 -13.50
N LEU A 336 19.88 23.55 -13.82
CA LEU A 336 21.27 23.09 -13.84
C LEU A 336 22.13 23.87 -14.85
N ASN A 337 21.59 24.12 -16.05
CA ASN A 337 22.26 24.90 -17.09
C ASN A 337 22.50 26.36 -16.66
N ASN A 338 21.51 26.95 -16.00
CA ASN A 338 21.62 28.32 -15.50
C ASN A 338 22.65 28.41 -14.34
N ALA A 339 22.64 27.43 -13.43
CA ALA A 339 23.61 27.33 -12.35
C ALA A 339 25.05 27.17 -12.87
N LEU A 340 25.27 26.33 -13.89
CA LEU A 340 26.59 26.19 -14.54
C LEU A 340 27.08 27.54 -15.11
N LYS A 341 26.19 28.28 -15.79
CA LYS A 341 26.51 29.58 -16.38
C LYS A 341 26.95 30.60 -15.30
N ILE A 342 26.25 30.62 -14.17
CA ILE A 342 26.54 31.51 -13.04
C ILE A 342 27.91 31.18 -12.43
N ILE A 343 28.21 29.89 -12.21
CA ILE A 343 29.49 29.46 -11.62
C ILE A 343 30.66 29.76 -12.57
N LEU A 344 30.52 29.43 -13.86
CA LEU A 344 31.58 29.67 -14.84
C LEU A 344 31.86 31.16 -15.08
N ALA A 345 30.86 32.02 -14.90
CA ALA A 345 31.04 33.47 -14.98
C ALA A 345 31.89 34.03 -13.83
N HIS A 346 31.92 33.36 -12.67
CA HIS A 346 32.69 33.78 -11.49
C HIS A 346 34.12 33.23 -11.43
N ILE A 347 34.46 32.26 -12.28
CA ILE A 347 35.80 31.62 -12.34
C ILE A 347 36.69 32.29 -13.41
N LYS A 348 36.14 33.23 -14.17
CA LYS A 348 36.77 33.81 -15.36
C LYS A 348 37.81 34.88 -15.04
#